data_AF-W4Q063-F1
#
_entry.id   AF-W4Q063-F1
#
_cell.length_a   1.000
_cell.length_b   1.000
_cell.length_c   1.000
_cell.angle_alpha   90.00
_cell.angle_beta   90.00
_cell.angle_gamma   90.00
#
_symmetry.space_group_name_H-M   'P 1'
#
loop_
_entity.id
_entity.type
_entity.pdbx_description
1 polymer ?
#
loop_
_entity_poly.entity_id
_entity_poly.type
_entity_poly.pdbx_seq_one_letter_code
_entity_poly.pdbx_strand_id
1 'polypeptide(L)'
;MDLVHGAKKVVVIMEHVNKAGEPKVLKKCSLPLTGQKVVNRIITDRAVIDVTEKGLELVEVVEGFSIEDIQNCTEPELILSDELFMKKEK
;
A
#
# COMPACT_ATOMS: atom_id res chain seq x y z
N MET A 1 14.31 11.12 10.34
CA MET A 1 13.25 11.71 11.19
C MET A 1 12.93 10.73 12.32
N ASP A 2 12.82 11.19 13.57
CA ASP A 2 12.87 10.31 14.75
C ASP A 2 11.68 9.36 14.89
N LEU A 3 10.47 9.83 14.59
CA LEU A 3 9.24 9.05 14.73
C LEU A 3 9.28 7.72 13.95
N VAL A 4 9.72 7.78 12.70
CA VAL A 4 9.72 6.62 11.79
C VAL A 4 10.91 5.66 12.04
N HIS A 5 11.93 6.09 12.79
CA HIS A 5 13.06 5.22 13.17
C HIS A 5 12.88 4.61 14.56
N GLY A 6 12.17 5.30 15.47
CA GLY A 6 11.95 4.82 16.84
C GLY A 6 10.73 3.90 17.01
N ALA A 7 9.82 3.88 16.05
CA ALA A 7 8.60 3.08 16.12
C ALA A 7 8.88 1.60 15.80
N LYS A 8 8.32 0.68 16.59
CA LYS A 8 8.37 -0.77 16.30
C LYS A 8 7.58 -1.15 15.05
N LYS A 9 6.52 -0.39 14.75
CA LYS A 9 5.66 -0.60 13.59
C LYS A 9 5.21 0.75 13.05
N VAL A 10 5.46 1.00 11.77
CA VAL A 10 5.05 2.21 11.06
C VAL A 10 3.96 1.83 10.07
N VAL A 11 2.77 2.42 10.27
CA VAL A 11 1.61 2.25 9.40
C VAL A 11 1.31 3.59 8.74
N VAL A 12 1.21 3.59 7.41
CA VAL A 12 0.81 4.77 6.64
C VAL A 12 -0.67 4.67 6.31
N ILE A 13 -1.42 5.73 6.56
CA ILE A 13 -2.83 5.86 6.17
C ILE A 13 -2.91 7.02 5.17
N MET A 14 -3.38 6.73 3.96
CA MET A 14 -3.46 7.74 2.89
C MET A 14 -4.45 7.33 1.80
N GLU A 15 -4.90 8.29 1.00
CA GLU A 15 -5.55 7.98 -0.29
C GLU A 15 -4.58 7.24 -1.21
N HIS A 16 -5.09 6.26 -1.96
CA HIS A 16 -4.31 5.39 -2.83
C HIS A 16 -3.75 6.13 -4.04
N VAL A 17 -4.54 7.04 -4.59
CA VAL A 17 -4.20 7.92 -5.70
C VAL A 17 -4.19 9.37 -5.25
N ASN A 18 -3.56 10.26 -6.02
CA ASN A 18 -3.67 11.70 -5.79
C ASN A 18 -4.95 12.28 -6.45
N LYS A 19 -5.15 13.59 -6.34
CA LYS A 19 -6.31 14.29 -6.93
C LYS A 19 -6.38 14.22 -8.46
N ALA A 20 -5.27 13.95 -9.14
CA ALA A 20 -5.19 13.75 -10.58
C ALA A 20 -5.40 12.28 -10.99
N GLY A 21 -5.61 11.38 -10.02
CA GLY A 21 -5.78 9.95 -10.25
C GLY A 21 -4.47 9.17 -10.38
N GLU A 22 -3.32 9.82 -10.17
CA GLU A 22 -2.01 9.17 -10.31
C GLU A 22 -1.69 8.31 -9.08
N PRO A 23 -1.03 7.15 -9.27
CA PRO A 23 -0.58 6.30 -8.17
C PRO A 23 0.29 7.05 -7.16
N LYS A 24 0.14 6.72 -5.87
CA LYS A 24 1.06 7.19 -4.81
C LYS A 24 2.00 6.10 -4.31
N VAL A 25 1.70 4.83 -4.59
CA VAL A 25 2.57 3.68 -4.32
C VAL A 25 3.42 3.45 -5.57
N LEU A 26 4.66 3.93 -5.53
CA LEU A 26 5.58 3.98 -6.66
C LEU A 26 6.71 2.96 -6.51
N LYS A 27 7.37 2.59 -7.62
CA LYS A 27 8.61 1.79 -7.59
C LYS A 27 9.75 2.54 -6.89
N LYS A 28 9.77 3.86 -7.01
CA LYS A 28 10.71 4.75 -6.36
C LYS A 28 10.02 6.06 -6.02
N CYS A 29 10.15 6.51 -4.77
CA CYS A 29 9.61 7.82 -4.38
C CYS A 29 10.26 8.92 -5.21
N SER A 30 9.43 9.79 -5.79
CA SER A 30 9.84 10.97 -6.53
C SER A 30 10.14 12.17 -5.61
N LEU A 31 9.55 12.17 -4.41
CA LEU A 31 9.73 13.20 -3.40
C LEU A 31 10.83 12.82 -2.40
N PRO A 32 11.42 13.80 -1.68
CA PRO A 32 12.41 13.53 -0.65
C PRO A 32 11.92 12.51 0.39
N LEU A 33 12.76 11.54 0.72
CA LEU A 33 12.41 10.48 1.67
C LEU A 33 12.43 11.00 3.12
N THR A 34 11.34 10.77 3.86
CA THR A 34 11.29 10.98 5.32
C THR A 34 12.09 9.91 6.08
N GLY A 35 12.15 8.70 5.52
CA GLY A 35 12.90 7.55 6.02
C GLY A 35 12.95 6.45 4.95
N GLN A 36 13.98 5.61 4.99
CA GLN A 36 14.17 4.53 4.02
C GLN A 36 13.84 3.18 4.66
N LYS A 37 13.01 2.36 4.01
CA LYS A 37 12.60 1.02 4.48
C LYS A 37 12.01 1.01 5.90
N VAL A 38 11.31 2.08 6.28
CA VAL A 38 10.73 2.24 7.63
C VAL A 38 9.26 1.82 7.72
N VAL A 39 8.54 1.77 6.60
CA VAL A 39 7.09 1.47 6.58
C VAL A 39 6.88 -0.03 6.63
N ASN A 40 5.92 -0.48 7.45
CA ASN A 40 5.53 -1.90 7.54
C ASN A 40 4.19 -2.19 6.86
N ARG A 41 3.25 -1.24 6.88
CA ARG A 41 1.92 -1.40 6.28
C ARG A 41 1.41 -0.08 5.70
N ILE A 42 0.70 -0.17 4.60
CA ILE A 42 0.00 0.91 3.93
C ILE A 42 -1.49 0.56 3.94
N ILE A 43 -2.31 1.47 4.46
CA ILE A 43 -3.76 1.36 4.46
C ILE A 43 -4.31 2.51 3.63
N THR A 44 -5.11 2.19 2.64
CA THR A 44 -5.75 3.19 1.78
C THR A 44 -7.26 3.06 1.78
N ASP A 45 -7.91 3.98 1.09
CA ASP A 45 -9.33 3.94 0.73
C ASP A 45 -9.72 2.75 -0.18
N ARG A 46 -8.74 1.99 -0.68
CA ARG A 46 -8.94 0.90 -1.66
C ARG A 46 -8.35 -0.44 -1.23
N ALA A 47 -7.26 -0.44 -0.46
CA ALA A 47 -6.55 -1.67 -0.14
C ALA A 47 -5.72 -1.56 1.15
N VAL A 48 -5.38 -2.72 1.72
CA VAL A 48 -4.33 -2.88 2.73
C VAL A 48 -3.16 -3.63 2.09
N ILE A 49 -1.97 -3.04 2.19
CA ILE A 49 -0.74 -3.56 1.61
C ILE A 49 0.32 -3.67 2.70
N ASP A 50 0.90 -4.86 2.87
CA ASP A 50 2.06 -5.08 3.72
C ASP A 50 3.36 -4.86 2.97
N VAL A 51 4.31 -4.21 3.64
CA VAL A 51 5.67 -4.03 3.14
C VAL A 51 6.54 -5.13 3.72
N THR A 52 6.91 -6.09 2.88
CA THR A 52 7.68 -7.26 3.26
C THR A 52 9.07 -7.21 2.64
N GLU A 53 9.95 -8.14 3.05
CA GLU A 53 11.27 -8.29 2.41
C GLU A 53 11.19 -8.74 0.95
N LYS A 54 10.09 -9.41 0.55
CA LYS A 54 9.86 -9.89 -0.81
C LYS A 54 9.27 -8.82 -1.73
N GLY A 55 8.66 -7.78 -1.16
CA GLY A 55 7.95 -6.75 -1.91
C GLY A 55 6.68 -6.31 -1.20
N LEU A 56 5.77 -5.73 -1.99
CA LEU A 56 4.48 -5.25 -1.51
C LEU A 56 3.45 -6.37 -1.61
N GLU A 57 2.91 -6.79 -0.48
CA GLU A 57 1.92 -7.86 -0.41
C GLU A 57 0.52 -7.25 -0.23
N LEU A 58 -0.40 -7.54 -1.14
CA LEU A 58 -1.80 -7.15 -1.05
C LEU A 58 -2.52 -8.09 -0.08
N VAL A 59 -3.04 -7.53 1.01
CA VAL A 59 -3.65 -8.28 2.13
C VAL A 59 -5.16 -8.11 2.16
N GLU A 60 -5.67 -6.95 1.76
CA GLU A 60 -7.11 -6.68 1.71
C GLU A 60 -7.44 -5.77 0.54
N VAL A 61 -8.58 -6.04 -0.11
CA VAL A 61 -9.19 -5.16 -1.09
C VAL A 61 -10.53 -4.69 -0.56
N VAL A 62 -10.75 -3.38 -0.60
CA VAL A 62 -11.99 -2.74 -0.19
C VAL A 62 -13.11 -3.10 -1.17
N GLU A 63 -14.31 -3.24 -0.65
CA GLU A 63 -15.52 -3.51 -1.44
C GLU A 63 -15.69 -2.51 -2.58
N GLY A 64 -16.07 -3.00 -3.76
CA GLY A 64 -16.20 -2.20 -4.98
C GLY A 64 -14.92 -2.07 -5.81
N PHE A 65 -13.78 -2.63 -5.35
CA PHE A 65 -12.55 -2.73 -6.14
C PHE A 65 -12.16 -4.19 -6.39
N SER A 66 -11.57 -4.46 -7.54
CA SER A 66 -10.93 -5.72 -7.88
C SER A 66 -9.41 -5.67 -7.64
N ILE A 67 -8.75 -6.83 -7.63
CA ILE A 67 -7.27 -6.90 -7.60
C ILE A 67 -6.68 -6.09 -8.75
N GLU A 68 -7.27 -6.21 -9.93
CA GLU A 68 -6.80 -5.54 -11.15
C GLU A 68 -6.91 -4.02 -11.01
N ASP A 69 -7.98 -3.51 -10.40
CA ASP A 69 -8.11 -2.08 -10.12
C ASP A 69 -6.98 -1.58 -9.21
N ILE A 70 -6.65 -2.32 -8.14
CA ILE A 70 -5.57 -1.96 -7.23
C ILE A 70 -4.22 -2.00 -7.93
N GLN A 71 -3.96 -3.04 -8.73
CA GLN A 71 -2.73 -3.15 -9.50
C GLN A 71 -2.59 -2.04 -10.56
N ASN A 72 -3.69 -1.63 -11.20
CA ASN A 72 -3.71 -0.53 -12.16
C ASN A 72 -3.40 0.83 -11.53
N CYS A 73 -3.67 1.01 -10.23
CA CYS A 73 -3.31 2.23 -9.50
C CYS A 73 -2.10 2.07 -8.56
N THR A 74 -1.28 1.03 -8.75
CA THR A 74 -0.04 0.76 -8.00
C THR A 74 1.10 0.46 -8.97
N GLU A 75 2.23 1.18 -8.91
CA GLU A 75 3.30 0.94 -9.89
C GLU A 75 4.09 -0.37 -9.67
N PRO A 76 4.45 -0.74 -8.41
CA PRO A 76 5.07 -2.04 -8.17
C PRO A 76 4.06 -3.18 -8.42
N GLU A 77 4.57 -4.31 -8.89
CA GLU A 77 3.77 -5.53 -8.93
C GLU A 77 3.46 -5.98 -7.51
N LEU A 78 2.18 -6.22 -7.23
CA LEU A 78 1.70 -6.65 -5.93
C LEU A 78 1.75 -8.17 -5.83
N ILE A 79 2.29 -8.66 -4.72
CA ILE A 79 2.22 -10.07 -4.34
C ILE A 79 0.86 -10.28 -3.69
N LEU A 80 0.08 -11.28 -4.12
CA LEU A 80 -1.18 -11.59 -3.46
C LEU A 80 -0.91 -12.40 -2.20
N SER A 81 -1.44 -11.97 -1.06
CA SER A 81 -1.35 -12.73 0.17
C SER A 81 -2.16 -14.03 0.06
N ASP A 82 -1.66 -15.11 0.66
CA ASP A 82 -2.40 -16.37 0.78
C ASP A 82 -3.69 -16.20 1.61
N GLU A 83 -3.71 -15.18 2.49
CA GLU A 83 -4.84 -14.81 3.33
C GLU A 83 -5.61 -13.59 2.79
N LEU A 84 -5.49 -13.29 1.49
CA LEU A 84 -6.10 -12.11 0.86
C LEU A 84 -7.59 -12.02 1.19
N PHE A 85 -7.95 -10.96 1.92
CA PHE A 85 -9.32 -10.70 2.30
C PHE A 85 -10.03 -9.85 1.26
N MET A 86 -11.15 -10.36 0.76
CA MET A 86 -12.08 -9.62 -0.08
C MET A 86 -13.48 -9.70 0.48
N LYS A 87 -14.07 -8.55 0.78
CA LYS A 87 -15.51 -8.50 1.03
C LYS A 87 -16.24 -8.69 -0.30
N LYS A 88 -16.99 -9.79 -0.40
CA LYS A 88 -17.98 -9.98 -1.46
C LYS A 88 -19.25 -9.21 -1.06
N GLU A 89 -19.83 -8.47 -2.01
CA GLU A 89 -21.15 -7.87 -1.87
C GLU A 89 -22.17 -8.95 -1.45
N LYS A 90 -23.09 -8.56 -0.55
CA LYS A 90 -24.23 -9.37 -0.12
C LYS A 90 -25.36 -9.33 -1.14
#